data_AF-A0A835UPT9-F1
#
_entry.id   AF-A0A835UPT9-F1
#
_cell.length_a   1.000
_cell.length_b   1.000
_cell.length_c   1.000
_cell.angle_alpha   90.00
_cell.angle_beta   90.00
_cell.angle_gamma   90.00
#
_symmetry.space_group_name_H-M   'P 1'
#
loop_
_entity.id
_entity.type
_entity.pdbx_description
1 polymer ?
#
loop_
_entity_poly.entity_id
_entity_poly.type
_entity_poly.pdbx_seq_one_letter_code
_entity_poly.pdbx_strand_id
1 'polypeptide(L)'
;MRRWREKKSSNRSLSMPSIYPSFSPLSQQLHHSSTSLVSLASPLCSPSSPRTMTKLRSFLRLLSSPVSDNKVIASPAPVAEPASLVLPECNDEEIIASVVCGKTPSYSLESVLGDCHRATAIRREALRRISGRELEGLPLDGFDYGSILGQCCELPVGYVQLPVGIAGPLMLDGREFYVPMATTEGCLVASANRGCKAMAESGGASSVLFRDGMTRAPVVRFPTAARAAELKFFLEESDNYDTLSVVFNRSSRFARLQGIKCSLAGRNLYVRFSCSTGDAMGMNMVSKGVQNVLDYLQNGFPDMDVISISSNFCSDKKPAAVNWIEGRGKSVVCEAVIKEDVVKKVLKTTVSALVELNTIKNLAGSAVAGALGGYNAHASNIVTAIFIATGQDPAQNVESSHCITMMEAVNKGKDLHISVTMPSIEVGTVGGGTQLASQSACLDLLGVKGSCFESPGSNARLLATIVAGAVLAGELSLMSALAAGHLVRSHMKYNRSVKDVSKVAS
;
A
#
# COMPACT_ATOMS: atom_id res chain seq x y z
N MET A 1 -15.09 -25.01 43.76
CA MET A 1 -15.67 -26.36 43.62
C MET A 1 -14.77 -27.14 42.67
N ARG A 2 -13.79 -27.89 43.19
CA ARG A 2 -13.84 -29.33 43.52
C ARG A 2 -14.06 -30.22 42.29
N ARG A 3 -13.09 -31.16 42.11
CA ARG A 3 -13.01 -32.33 41.20
C ARG A 3 -12.41 -32.01 39.82
N TRP A 4 -11.24 -32.50 39.40
CA TRP A 4 -10.55 -33.75 39.71
C TRP A 4 -9.02 -33.63 39.49
N ARG A 5 -8.22 -34.04 40.47
CA ARG A 5 -6.83 -34.52 40.35
C ARG A 5 -6.76 -35.84 41.12
N GLU A 6 -5.87 -36.73 40.64
CA GLU A 6 -5.30 -37.94 41.26
C GLU A 6 -5.92 -39.33 40.97
N LYS A 7 -5.13 -40.16 40.27
CA LYS A 7 -4.70 -41.52 40.66
C LYS A 7 -3.52 -41.95 39.76
N LYS A 8 -2.29 -41.85 40.25
CA LYS A 8 -1.40 -42.93 40.76
C LYS A 8 -0.99 -44.05 39.79
N SER A 9 0.32 -44.06 39.57
CA SER A 9 1.25 -45.12 39.17
C SER A 9 0.82 -46.58 39.32
N SER A 10 1.13 -47.40 38.32
CA SER A 10 1.68 -48.74 38.53
C SER A 10 2.59 -49.15 37.37
N ASN A 11 3.80 -49.59 37.72
CA ASN A 11 4.79 -50.23 36.86
C ASN A 11 4.28 -51.59 36.37
N ARG A 12 4.45 -51.90 35.07
CA ARG A 12 4.88 -53.23 34.62
C ARG A 12 5.44 -53.16 33.19
N SER A 13 6.66 -53.67 33.08
CA SER A 13 7.46 -53.91 31.88
C SER A 13 6.81 -54.89 30.92
N LEU A 14 6.87 -54.60 29.61
CA LEU A 14 6.86 -55.60 28.53
C LEU A 14 7.64 -55.03 27.33
N SER A 15 8.38 -55.90 26.67
CA SER A 15 9.55 -55.66 25.82
C SER A 15 9.28 -55.81 24.32
N MET A 16 9.90 -54.91 23.51
CA MET A 16 10.38 -55.06 22.10
C MET A 16 9.36 -55.36 20.97
N PRO A 17 9.64 -55.04 19.68
CA PRO A 17 10.95 -54.77 19.08
C PRO A 17 11.09 -53.50 18.19
N SER A 18 12.35 -53.10 18.07
CA SER A 18 12.94 -52.19 17.07
C SER A 18 13.01 -52.88 15.70
N ILE A 19 12.66 -52.15 14.63
CA ILE A 19 12.98 -52.52 13.25
C ILE A 19 13.61 -51.30 12.57
N TYR A 20 14.95 -51.33 12.45
CA TYR A 20 15.70 -50.66 11.40
C TYR A 20 15.81 -51.60 10.20
N PRO A 21 16.03 -51.06 8.99
CA PRO A 21 16.98 -51.66 8.08
C PRO A 21 18.13 -50.69 7.76
N SER A 22 19.33 -51.16 8.07
CA SER A 22 20.62 -50.64 7.62
C SER A 22 20.94 -51.10 6.20
N PHE A 23 21.47 -50.23 5.36
CA PHE A 23 22.44 -50.61 4.31
C PHE A 23 23.61 -49.61 4.30
N SER A 24 24.80 -50.17 4.09
CA SER A 24 26.15 -49.68 4.38
C SER A 24 26.76 -48.77 3.30
N PRO A 25 27.94 -48.16 3.55
CA PRO A 25 28.54 -47.11 2.71
C PRO A 25 29.57 -47.67 1.70
N LEU A 26 29.80 -46.92 0.62
CA LEU A 26 30.94 -47.09 -0.29
C LEU A 26 31.54 -45.74 -0.67
N SER A 27 32.84 -45.78 -0.86
CA SER A 27 33.85 -44.74 -0.67
C SER A 27 34.30 -44.01 -1.94
N GLN A 28 34.69 -42.75 -1.76
CA GLN A 28 35.85 -42.02 -2.32
C GLN A 28 36.09 -41.84 -3.84
N GLN A 29 36.76 -40.70 -4.12
CA GLN A 29 37.43 -40.17 -5.33
C GLN A 29 36.49 -39.43 -6.31
N LEU A 30 36.68 -38.14 -6.63
CA LEU A 30 37.90 -37.49 -7.14
C LEU A 30 38.06 -36.00 -6.72
N HIS A 31 39.34 -35.59 -6.70
CA HIS A 31 39.93 -34.29 -6.36
C HIS A 31 40.01 -33.29 -7.54
N HIS A 32 40.14 -31.99 -7.19
CA HIS A 32 40.84 -30.85 -7.85
C HIS A 32 40.44 -30.45 -9.30
N SER A 33 40.22 -29.18 -9.66
CA SER A 33 41.07 -27.96 -9.52
C SER A 33 40.20 -26.71 -9.85
N SER A 34 40.21 -25.58 -9.13
CA SER A 34 41.13 -24.41 -9.25
C SER A 34 41.38 -23.99 -10.72
N THR A 35 41.24 -22.75 -11.22
CA THR A 35 41.58 -21.43 -10.67
C THR A 35 41.10 -20.31 -11.63
N SER A 36 40.85 -19.12 -11.06
CA SER A 36 40.86 -17.72 -11.59
C SER A 36 41.23 -17.39 -13.05
N LEU A 37 40.62 -16.32 -13.58
CA LEU A 37 41.35 -15.17 -14.16
C LEU A 37 40.49 -13.90 -14.26
N VAL A 38 41.14 -12.77 -13.98
CA VAL A 38 40.64 -11.39 -13.94
C VAL A 38 41.22 -10.64 -15.17
N SER A 39 40.46 -9.63 -15.64
CA SER A 39 40.92 -8.37 -16.25
C SER A 39 41.00 -8.15 -17.77
N LEU A 40 40.49 -6.96 -18.12
CA LEU A 40 40.98 -5.96 -19.10
C LEU A 40 40.47 -5.93 -20.56
N ALA A 41 39.66 -4.89 -20.79
CA ALA A 41 39.83 -3.81 -21.77
C ALA A 41 39.59 -4.04 -23.29
N SER A 42 38.63 -3.27 -23.81
CA SER A 42 38.45 -2.72 -25.17
C SER A 42 39.73 -2.00 -25.70
N PRO A 43 39.87 -1.58 -27.00
CA PRO A 43 38.80 -1.13 -27.91
C PRO A 43 39.00 -1.32 -29.45
N LEU A 44 38.01 -0.80 -30.21
CA LEU A 44 38.01 -0.41 -31.64
C LEU A 44 37.81 -1.48 -32.73
N CYS A 45 36.58 -1.56 -33.27
CA CYS A 45 36.35 -1.50 -34.72
C CYS A 45 34.89 -1.15 -35.04
N SER A 46 34.68 -0.25 -35.99
CA SER A 46 33.39 0.20 -36.52
C SER A 46 33.22 -0.30 -37.98
N PRO A 47 32.15 0.03 -38.74
CA PRO A 47 30.98 -0.82 -38.87
C PRO A 47 30.64 -1.19 -40.33
N SER A 48 29.95 -2.31 -40.57
CA SER A 48 29.15 -2.46 -41.79
C SER A 48 28.12 -3.59 -41.69
N SER A 49 26.84 -3.22 -41.58
CA SER A 49 25.75 -4.09 -42.05
C SER A 49 24.69 -3.22 -42.76
N PRO A 50 24.35 -3.49 -44.04
CA PRO A 50 23.40 -2.71 -44.82
C PRO A 50 21.94 -2.76 -44.34
N ARG A 51 21.62 -3.56 -43.30
CA ARG A 51 20.24 -3.78 -42.85
C ARG A 51 19.72 -2.71 -41.89
N THR A 52 20.61 -1.96 -41.23
CA THR A 52 20.23 -0.95 -40.23
C THR A 52 19.88 0.41 -40.86
N MET A 53 20.52 0.76 -41.99
CA MET A 53 20.26 1.99 -42.75
C MET A 53 18.92 1.99 -43.48
N THR A 54 18.41 0.82 -43.88
CA THR A 54 17.13 0.69 -44.58
C THR A 54 15.94 0.88 -43.63
N LYS A 55 16.06 0.42 -42.37
CA LYS A 55 15.04 0.65 -41.33
C LYS A 55 14.94 2.12 -40.93
N LEU A 56 16.08 2.81 -40.76
CA LEU A 56 16.12 4.24 -40.42
C LEU A 56 15.59 5.15 -41.54
N ARG A 57 15.85 4.80 -42.81
CA ARG A 57 15.31 5.52 -43.98
C ARG A 57 13.82 5.27 -44.22
N SER A 58 13.28 4.13 -43.80
CA SER A 58 11.83 3.88 -43.81
C SER A 58 11.11 4.67 -42.71
N PHE A 59 11.75 4.80 -41.54
CA PHE A 59 11.24 5.55 -40.39
C PHE A 59 11.20 7.07 -40.66
N LEU A 60 12.22 7.61 -41.35
CA LEU A 60 12.27 9.03 -41.72
C LEU A 60 11.28 9.43 -42.85
N ARG A 61 10.87 8.49 -43.72
CA ARG A 61 9.83 8.75 -44.74
C ARG A 61 8.41 8.75 -44.15
N LEU A 62 8.17 8.01 -43.07
CA LEU A 62 6.88 8.05 -42.36
C LEU A 62 6.65 9.38 -41.63
N LEU A 63 7.71 10.11 -41.27
CA LEU A 63 7.63 11.40 -40.56
C LEU A 63 7.39 12.60 -41.48
N SER A 64 7.31 12.41 -42.80
CA SER A 64 7.27 13.49 -43.80
C SER A 64 6.07 13.43 -44.76
N SER A 65 5.05 12.62 -44.47
CA SER A 65 3.82 12.60 -45.27
C SER A 65 2.75 13.54 -44.69
N PRO A 66 2.05 14.34 -45.52
CA PRO A 66 0.99 15.22 -45.05
C PRO A 66 -0.22 14.39 -44.58
N VAL A 67 -0.65 14.67 -43.36
CA VAL A 67 -1.87 14.12 -42.74
C VAL A 67 -3.06 14.49 -43.62
N SER A 68 -3.66 13.50 -44.26
CA SER A 68 -4.92 13.63 -45.00
C SER A 68 -6.03 12.91 -44.24
N ASP A 69 -7.05 13.72 -43.94
CA ASP A 69 -8.41 13.40 -43.51
C ASP A 69 -8.63 12.40 -42.36
N ASN A 70 -8.71 12.99 -41.18
CA ASN A 70 -9.30 12.44 -39.96
C ASN A 70 -10.67 11.81 -40.22
N LYS A 71 -10.76 10.47 -40.19
CA LYS A 71 -11.96 9.79 -39.69
C LYS A 71 -11.85 9.71 -38.17
N VAL A 72 -12.47 10.70 -37.52
CA VAL A 72 -12.71 10.74 -36.08
C VAL A 72 -13.48 9.47 -35.69
N ILE A 73 -12.80 8.53 -35.03
CA ILE A 73 -13.48 7.47 -34.28
C ILE A 73 -14.04 8.15 -33.03
N ALA A 74 -15.36 8.12 -32.93
CA ALA A 74 -16.13 8.81 -31.91
C ALA A 74 -15.58 8.50 -30.52
N SER A 75 -15.29 9.57 -29.78
CA SER A 75 -15.20 9.59 -28.33
C SER A 75 -16.33 8.77 -27.71
N PRO A 76 -16.17 8.20 -26.50
CA PRO A 76 -17.31 7.69 -25.76
C PRO A 76 -18.39 8.77 -25.79
N ALA A 77 -19.62 8.38 -26.13
CA ALA A 77 -20.73 9.31 -26.31
C ALA A 77 -20.69 10.33 -25.16
N PRO A 78 -20.81 11.64 -25.46
CA PRO A 78 -20.96 12.62 -24.40
C PRO A 78 -22.07 12.09 -23.49
N VAL A 79 -21.81 12.01 -22.18
CA VAL A 79 -22.88 11.90 -21.20
C VAL A 79 -23.88 12.95 -21.65
N ALA A 80 -25.07 12.50 -22.08
CA ALA A 80 -26.06 13.40 -22.64
C ALA A 80 -26.12 14.60 -21.71
N GLU A 81 -25.83 15.80 -22.24
CA GLU A 81 -26.01 17.02 -21.48
C GLU A 81 -27.40 16.90 -20.87
N PRO A 82 -27.54 16.88 -19.53
CA PRO A 82 -28.87 16.92 -18.97
C PRO A 82 -29.47 18.19 -19.55
N ALA A 83 -30.54 18.03 -20.34
CA ALA A 83 -31.38 19.13 -20.77
C ALA A 83 -31.50 20.04 -19.56
N SER A 84 -31.10 21.30 -19.72
CA SER A 84 -30.94 22.28 -18.65
C SER A 84 -32.26 22.41 -17.89
N LEU A 85 -32.47 21.52 -16.93
CA LEU A 85 -33.44 21.61 -15.87
C LEU A 85 -32.82 22.58 -14.87
N VAL A 86 -32.72 23.83 -15.30
CA VAL A 86 -32.67 24.95 -14.36
C VAL A 86 -34.02 24.90 -13.70
N LEU A 87 -34.11 24.13 -12.62
CA LEU A 87 -35.24 24.26 -11.73
C LEU A 87 -35.19 25.72 -11.26
N PRO A 88 -36.28 26.50 -11.41
CA PRO A 88 -36.39 27.81 -10.74
C PRO A 88 -36.15 27.60 -9.24
N GLU A 89 -36.06 28.65 -8.42
CA GLU A 89 -35.97 28.55 -6.95
C GLU A 89 -37.05 27.60 -6.37
N CYS A 90 -36.79 26.30 -6.45
CA CYS A 90 -37.74 25.24 -6.20
C CYS A 90 -37.62 24.97 -4.72
N ASN A 91 -38.77 24.95 -4.06
CA ASN A 91 -38.86 24.62 -2.66
C ASN A 91 -38.16 23.27 -2.42
N ASP A 92 -37.24 23.23 -1.45
CA ASP A 92 -36.51 22.02 -1.09
C ASP A 92 -37.47 20.85 -0.86
N GLU A 93 -38.65 21.13 -0.31
CA GLU A 93 -39.71 20.15 -0.08
C GLU A 93 -40.18 19.43 -1.35
N GLU A 94 -40.31 20.14 -2.47
CA GLU A 94 -40.72 19.55 -3.75
C GLU A 94 -39.62 18.66 -4.31
N ILE A 95 -38.37 19.10 -4.20
CA ILE A 95 -37.22 18.33 -4.67
C ILE A 95 -37.07 17.07 -3.81
N ILE A 96 -37.18 17.19 -2.50
CA ILE A 96 -37.19 16.05 -1.56
C ILE A 96 -38.31 15.08 -1.93
N ALA A 97 -39.55 15.55 -2.10
CA ALA A 97 -40.67 14.70 -2.48
C ALA A 97 -40.43 14.00 -3.83
N SER A 98 -39.83 14.70 -4.81
CA SER A 98 -39.45 14.14 -6.10
C SER A 98 -38.39 13.04 -5.99
N VAL A 99 -37.38 13.23 -5.13
CA VAL A 99 -36.36 12.21 -4.84
C VAL A 99 -36.98 11.01 -4.12
N VAL A 100 -37.83 11.24 -3.12
CA VAL A 100 -38.51 10.19 -2.34
C VAL A 100 -39.40 9.31 -3.23
N CYS A 101 -40.14 9.90 -4.17
CA CYS A 101 -40.97 9.15 -5.11
C CYS A 101 -40.21 8.61 -6.34
N GLY A 102 -38.88 8.80 -6.40
CA GLY A 102 -38.02 8.26 -7.46
C GLY A 102 -38.07 8.99 -8.81
N LYS A 103 -38.73 10.16 -8.89
CA LYS A 103 -38.78 10.99 -10.10
C LYS A 103 -37.44 11.68 -10.39
N THR A 104 -36.76 12.16 -9.34
CA THR A 104 -35.42 12.76 -9.44
C THR A 104 -34.38 11.77 -8.91
N PRO A 105 -33.41 11.33 -9.75
CA PRO A 105 -32.32 10.49 -9.27
C PRO A 105 -31.43 11.25 -8.26
N SER A 106 -31.14 10.63 -7.12
CA SER A 106 -30.34 11.25 -6.05
C SER A 106 -28.91 11.63 -6.49
N TYR A 107 -28.33 10.90 -7.45
CA TYR A 107 -26.96 11.15 -7.93
C TYR A 107 -26.83 12.38 -8.83
N SER A 108 -27.94 12.93 -9.34
CA SER A 108 -27.91 14.12 -10.21
C SER A 108 -28.07 15.43 -9.45
N LEU A 109 -28.30 15.40 -8.14
CA LEU A 109 -28.64 16.59 -7.34
C LEU A 109 -27.55 17.66 -7.41
N GLU A 110 -26.27 17.29 -7.32
CA GLU A 110 -25.16 18.24 -7.42
C GLU A 110 -25.15 18.96 -8.78
N SER A 111 -25.39 18.23 -9.88
CA SER A 111 -25.42 18.80 -11.22
C SER A 111 -26.64 19.68 -11.49
N VAL A 112 -27.80 19.34 -10.91
CA VAL A 112 -29.07 20.05 -11.13
C VAL A 112 -29.15 21.32 -10.27
N LEU A 113 -28.66 21.24 -9.03
CA LEU A 113 -28.79 22.33 -8.07
C LEU A 113 -27.62 23.32 -8.13
N GLY A 114 -26.46 22.90 -8.62
CA GLY A 114 -25.24 23.72 -8.62
C GLY A 114 -24.66 24.01 -7.23
N ASP A 115 -25.26 23.44 -6.17
CA ASP A 115 -24.87 23.61 -4.78
C ASP A 115 -24.72 22.22 -4.13
N CYS A 116 -23.48 21.84 -3.85
CA CYS A 116 -23.13 20.54 -3.30
C CYS A 116 -23.59 20.37 -1.83
N HIS A 117 -23.61 21.45 -1.04
CA HIS A 117 -24.07 21.40 0.34
C HIS A 117 -25.58 21.21 0.37
N ARG A 118 -26.32 22.02 -0.39
CA ARG A 118 -27.78 21.88 -0.54
C ARG A 118 -28.17 20.51 -1.11
N ALA A 119 -27.45 20.01 -2.11
CA ALA A 119 -27.67 18.67 -2.66
C ALA A 119 -27.52 17.56 -1.59
N THR A 120 -26.48 17.67 -0.76
CA THR A 120 -26.25 16.75 0.38
C THR A 120 -27.38 16.84 1.41
N ALA A 121 -27.83 18.05 1.74
CA ALA A 121 -28.94 18.29 2.68
C ALA A 121 -30.25 17.66 2.19
N ILE A 122 -30.62 17.92 0.93
CA ILE A 122 -31.81 17.35 0.29
C ILE A 122 -31.72 15.82 0.26
N ARG A 123 -30.57 15.27 -0.12
CA ARG A 123 -30.35 13.82 -0.13
C ARG A 123 -30.52 13.20 1.24
N ARG A 124 -29.94 13.83 2.27
CA ARG A 124 -30.01 13.40 3.66
C ARG A 124 -31.47 13.37 4.15
N GLU A 125 -32.24 14.41 3.86
CA GLU A 125 -33.65 14.49 4.24
C GLU A 125 -34.53 13.49 3.47
N ALA A 126 -34.29 13.32 2.16
CA ALA A 126 -34.96 12.29 1.37
C ALA A 126 -34.68 10.88 1.94
N LEU A 127 -33.42 10.60 2.30
CA LEU A 127 -33.03 9.31 2.90
C LEU A 127 -33.71 9.09 4.26
N ARG A 128 -33.84 10.13 5.09
CA ARG A 128 -34.58 10.07 6.36
C ARG A 128 -36.04 9.66 6.13
N ARG A 129 -36.72 10.24 5.14
CA ARG A 129 -38.12 9.91 4.79
C ARG A 129 -38.27 8.51 4.21
N ILE A 130 -37.36 8.10 3.32
CA ILE A 130 -37.38 6.75 2.71
C ILE A 130 -37.16 5.67 3.77
N SER A 131 -36.19 5.89 4.67
CA SER A 131 -35.78 4.88 5.65
C SER A 131 -36.56 4.92 6.96
N GLY A 132 -37.22 6.04 7.28
CA GLY A 132 -37.81 6.30 8.59
C GLY A 132 -36.79 6.38 9.72
N ARG A 133 -35.50 6.64 9.42
CA ARG A 133 -34.41 6.69 10.39
C ARG A 133 -33.73 8.06 10.38
N GLU A 134 -33.47 8.57 11.57
CA GLU A 134 -32.72 9.81 11.77
C GLU A 134 -31.22 9.60 11.55
N LEU A 135 -30.52 10.66 11.11
CA LEU A 135 -29.07 10.69 10.91
C LEU A 135 -28.36 11.62 11.92
N GLU A 136 -29.02 11.91 13.03
CA GLU A 136 -28.48 12.75 14.11
C GLU A 136 -27.09 12.26 14.56
N GLY A 137 -26.15 13.19 14.74
CA GLY A 137 -24.75 12.87 15.06
C GLY A 137 -23.84 12.63 13.86
N LEU A 138 -24.36 12.52 12.62
CA LEU A 138 -23.57 12.63 11.39
C LEU A 138 -23.61 14.10 10.91
N PRO A 139 -22.54 14.90 11.08
CA PRO A 139 -22.56 16.31 10.74
C PRO A 139 -22.78 16.55 9.25
N LEU A 140 -23.41 17.69 8.96
CA LEU A 140 -23.62 18.20 7.60
C LEU A 140 -22.75 19.44 7.36
N ASP A 141 -22.76 20.39 8.28
CA ASP A 141 -22.05 21.66 8.15
C ASP A 141 -20.55 21.56 8.47
N GLY A 142 -19.77 22.54 8.00
CA GLY A 142 -18.33 22.60 8.26
C GLY A 142 -17.47 21.71 7.36
N PHE A 143 -18.05 21.18 6.27
CA PHE A 143 -17.35 20.40 5.26
C PHE A 143 -17.54 21.00 3.86
N ASP A 144 -16.45 21.11 3.10
CA ASP A 144 -16.48 21.58 1.72
C ASP A 144 -16.85 20.41 0.78
N TYR A 145 -18.15 20.25 0.53
CA TYR A 145 -18.66 19.22 -0.40
C TYR A 145 -18.22 19.45 -1.85
N GLY A 146 -17.84 20.67 -2.24
CA GLY A 146 -17.28 20.92 -3.56
C GLY A 146 -15.95 20.20 -3.78
N SER A 147 -15.15 20.08 -2.73
CA SER A 147 -13.83 19.42 -2.79
C SER A 147 -13.86 17.90 -3.03
N ILE A 148 -15.01 17.24 -2.79
CA ILE A 148 -15.17 15.79 -2.99
C ILE A 148 -15.87 15.43 -4.31
N LEU A 149 -16.55 16.39 -4.95
CA LEU A 149 -17.38 16.14 -6.12
C LEU A 149 -16.54 15.60 -7.29
N GLY A 150 -16.91 14.40 -7.78
CA GLY A 150 -16.25 13.74 -8.90
C GLY A 150 -14.84 13.24 -8.60
N GLN A 151 -14.43 13.22 -7.33
CA GLN A 151 -13.04 12.93 -6.95
C GLN A 151 -12.90 11.99 -5.75
N CYS A 152 -13.69 12.16 -4.68
CA CYS A 152 -13.48 11.43 -3.43
C CYS A 152 -14.68 10.60 -2.96
N CYS A 153 -15.91 11.06 -3.19
CA CYS A 153 -17.11 10.35 -2.72
C CYS A 153 -18.33 10.78 -3.54
N GLU A 154 -19.18 9.81 -3.86
CA GLU A 154 -20.48 10.02 -4.49
C GLU A 154 -21.60 9.99 -3.45
N LEU A 155 -22.71 10.67 -3.74
CA LEU A 155 -23.93 10.62 -2.92
C LEU A 155 -23.73 10.97 -1.43
N PRO A 156 -22.98 12.03 -1.07
CA PRO A 156 -22.76 12.39 0.33
C PRO A 156 -24.07 12.70 1.07
N VAL A 157 -24.12 12.34 2.36
CA VAL A 157 -25.22 12.66 3.31
C VAL A 157 -24.72 13.29 4.62
N GLY A 158 -23.44 13.65 4.64
CA GLY A 158 -22.67 14.08 5.80
C GLY A 158 -21.26 13.49 5.76
N TYR A 159 -20.54 13.56 6.87
CA TYR A 159 -19.19 13.01 7.00
C TYR A 159 -18.93 12.46 8.41
N VAL A 160 -18.00 11.51 8.52
CA VAL A 160 -17.62 10.92 9.82
C VAL A 160 -16.44 11.68 10.41
N GLN A 161 -16.54 12.06 11.68
CA GLN A 161 -15.44 12.68 12.42
C GLN A 161 -14.58 11.61 13.10
N LEU A 162 -13.27 11.67 12.88
CA LEU A 162 -12.30 10.78 13.52
C LEU A 162 -11.31 11.61 14.37
N PRO A 163 -11.05 11.25 15.64
CA PRO A 163 -10.05 11.92 16.45
C PRO A 163 -8.66 11.79 15.83
N VAL A 164 -7.91 12.90 15.78
CA VAL A 164 -6.51 12.92 15.34
C VAL A 164 -5.62 13.22 16.55
N GLY A 165 -4.75 12.28 16.90
CA GLY A 165 -3.70 12.46 17.90
C GLY A 165 -2.33 12.61 17.25
N ILE A 166 -1.36 13.12 18.01
CA ILE A 166 0.03 13.29 17.55
C ILE A 166 0.95 12.38 18.35
N ALA A 167 1.81 11.62 17.67
CA ALA A 167 2.91 10.89 18.26
C ALA A 167 4.26 11.51 17.85
N GLY A 168 5.12 11.85 18.81
CA GLY A 168 6.44 12.40 18.52
C GLY A 168 7.12 13.15 19.66
N PRO A 169 8.31 13.74 19.40
CA PRO A 169 8.98 13.72 18.10
C PRO A 169 9.51 12.33 17.73
N LEU A 170 9.24 11.89 16.50
CA LEU A 170 9.90 10.76 15.85
C LEU A 170 11.23 11.26 15.28
N MET A 171 12.34 10.82 15.88
CA MET A 171 13.67 11.13 15.39
C MET A 171 14.06 10.13 14.29
N LEU A 172 14.10 10.57 13.05
CA LEU A 172 14.32 9.73 11.87
C LEU A 172 15.24 10.44 10.88
N ASP A 173 16.33 9.78 10.48
CA ASP A 173 17.30 10.29 9.50
C ASP A 173 17.84 11.68 9.87
N GLY A 174 18.05 11.91 11.17
CA GLY A 174 18.53 13.19 11.71
C GLY A 174 17.49 14.32 11.73
N ARG A 175 16.21 14.03 11.51
CA ARG A 175 15.10 15.01 11.52
C ARG A 175 14.01 14.61 12.51
N GLU A 176 13.27 15.61 13.00
CA GLU A 176 12.12 15.40 13.89
C GLU A 176 10.81 15.44 13.11
N PHE A 177 9.93 14.49 13.40
CA PHE A 177 8.57 14.47 12.84
C PHE A 177 7.52 14.31 13.95
N TYR A 178 6.42 15.05 13.84
CA TYR A 178 5.24 14.88 14.70
C TYR A 178 4.16 14.17 13.89
N VAL A 179 3.98 12.89 14.17
CA VAL A 179 3.19 11.98 13.32
C VAL A 179 1.71 12.10 13.64
N PRO A 180 0.85 12.57 12.72
CA PRO A 180 -0.59 12.62 12.91
C PRO A 180 -1.18 11.22 12.74
N MET A 181 -2.08 10.84 13.65
CA MET A 181 -2.70 9.52 13.73
C MET A 181 -4.20 9.66 13.99
N ALA A 182 -5.02 9.35 12.98
CA ALA A 182 -6.47 9.36 13.09
C ALA A 182 -6.98 7.99 13.54
N THR A 183 -7.53 7.89 14.74
CA THR A 183 -7.94 6.60 15.30
C THR A 183 -9.01 6.74 16.40
N THR A 184 -9.80 5.69 16.56
CA THR A 184 -10.70 5.51 17.69
C THR A 184 -10.20 4.45 18.68
N GLU A 185 -9.07 3.81 18.40
CA GLU A 185 -8.45 2.83 19.30
C GLU A 185 -7.69 3.54 20.43
N GLY A 186 -8.19 3.40 21.66
CA GLY A 186 -7.50 3.87 22.86
C GLY A 186 -6.13 3.21 23.02
N CYS A 187 -5.18 3.92 23.64
CA CYS A 187 -3.75 3.58 23.76
C CYS A 187 -2.91 3.70 22.49
N LEU A 188 -3.46 3.68 21.26
CA LEU A 188 -2.64 3.55 20.05
C LEU A 188 -1.62 4.69 19.92
N VAL A 189 -2.10 5.94 19.91
CA VAL A 189 -1.24 7.13 19.79
C VAL A 189 -0.25 7.24 20.96
N ALA A 190 -0.71 6.98 22.19
CA ALA A 190 0.14 7.02 23.38
C ALA A 190 1.25 5.94 23.33
N SER A 191 0.94 4.76 22.82
CA SER A 191 1.88 3.66 22.63
C SER A 191 2.93 4.02 21.58
N ALA A 192 2.52 4.53 20.41
CA ALA A 192 3.43 5.00 19.38
C ALA A 192 4.34 6.13 19.91
N ASN A 193 3.77 7.09 20.65
CA ASN A 193 4.50 8.19 21.27
C ASN A 193 5.60 7.71 22.25
N ARG A 194 5.30 6.67 23.05
CA ARG A 194 6.29 6.02 23.93
C ARG A 194 7.42 5.36 23.13
N GLY A 195 7.11 4.77 21.98
CA GLY A 195 8.10 4.23 21.04
C GLY A 195 9.01 5.32 20.50
N CYS A 196 8.43 6.42 20.01
CA CYS A 196 9.19 7.59 19.53
C CYS A 196 10.16 8.11 20.60
N LYS A 197 9.68 8.22 21.85
CA LYS A 197 10.52 8.62 22.99
C LYS A 197 11.71 7.68 23.20
N ALA A 198 11.50 6.36 23.19
CA ALA A 198 12.57 5.39 23.39
C ALA A 198 13.64 5.45 22.27
N MET A 199 13.20 5.65 21.03
CA MET A 199 14.09 5.84 19.89
C MET A 199 14.88 7.15 20.03
N ALA A 200 14.22 8.26 20.33
CA ALA A 200 14.86 9.56 20.49
C ALA A 200 15.93 9.57 21.61
N GLU A 201 15.63 9.01 22.78
CA GLU A 201 16.60 8.88 23.90
C GLU A 201 17.80 7.98 23.56
N SER A 202 17.69 7.17 22.50
CA SER A 202 18.76 6.28 22.03
C SER A 202 19.49 6.79 20.79
N GLY A 203 19.18 7.99 20.29
CA GLY A 203 19.84 8.62 19.14
C GLY A 203 19.02 8.61 17.83
N GLY A 204 17.78 8.13 17.88
CA GLY A 204 16.87 8.09 16.73
C GLY A 204 16.97 6.82 15.89
N ALA A 205 16.27 6.82 14.76
CA ALA A 205 16.30 5.77 13.75
C ALA A 205 16.92 6.24 12.44
N SER A 206 17.31 5.27 11.62
CA SER A 206 17.72 5.46 10.24
C SER A 206 16.84 4.64 9.32
N SER A 207 16.56 5.16 8.12
CA SER A 207 15.77 4.48 7.11
C SER A 207 16.45 4.44 5.75
N VAL A 208 16.13 3.40 4.98
CA VAL A 208 16.55 3.26 3.59
C VAL A 208 15.34 2.85 2.77
N LEU A 209 15.00 3.70 1.79
CA LEU A 209 14.06 3.34 0.74
C LEU A 209 14.83 2.68 -0.39
N PHE A 210 14.51 1.42 -0.70
CA PHE A 210 15.26 0.61 -1.66
C PHE A 210 14.47 0.27 -2.94
N ARG A 211 13.17 0.55 -2.99
CA ARG A 211 12.35 0.52 -4.22
C ARG A 211 11.23 1.56 -4.17
N ASP A 212 10.91 2.14 -5.33
CA ASP A 212 9.79 3.07 -5.56
C ASP A 212 9.16 2.77 -6.92
N GLY A 213 8.09 1.98 -6.94
CA GLY A 213 7.41 1.55 -8.16
C GLY A 213 6.00 1.04 -7.88
N MET A 214 4.99 1.79 -8.34
CA MET A 214 3.60 1.32 -8.34
C MET A 214 3.38 0.34 -9.49
N THR A 215 2.44 -0.60 -9.32
CA THR A 215 2.22 -1.67 -10.28
C THR A 215 0.79 -1.75 -10.80
N ARG A 216 0.66 -2.16 -12.06
CA ARG A 216 -0.60 -2.61 -12.67
C ARG A 216 -0.32 -3.87 -13.47
N ALA A 217 -1.21 -4.83 -13.41
CA ALA A 217 -1.04 -6.10 -14.09
C ALA A 217 -2.28 -6.50 -14.89
N PRO A 218 -2.34 -6.26 -16.21
CA PRO A 218 -3.37 -6.83 -17.06
C PRO A 218 -3.23 -8.35 -17.19
N VAL A 219 -4.32 -8.98 -17.60
CA VAL A 219 -4.33 -10.35 -18.11
C VAL A 219 -4.80 -10.32 -19.56
N VAL A 220 -4.01 -10.95 -20.42
CA VAL A 220 -4.32 -11.15 -21.83
C VAL A 220 -4.37 -12.63 -22.15
N ARG A 221 -5.07 -13.00 -23.22
CA ARG A 221 -5.31 -14.38 -23.62
C ARG A 221 -5.03 -14.57 -25.10
N PHE A 222 -4.51 -15.74 -25.43
CA PHE A 222 -4.25 -16.15 -26.81
C PHE A 222 -4.93 -17.49 -27.15
N PRO A 223 -4.99 -17.88 -28.43
CA PRO A 223 -5.49 -19.20 -28.84
C PRO A 223 -4.70 -20.36 -28.23
N THR A 224 -3.37 -20.22 -28.09
CA THR A 224 -2.48 -21.27 -27.58
C THR A 224 -1.49 -20.73 -26.54
N ALA A 225 -0.96 -21.65 -25.70
CA ALA A 225 0.09 -21.31 -24.73
C ALA A 225 1.40 -20.87 -25.41
N ALA A 226 1.74 -21.48 -26.56
CA ALA A 226 2.92 -21.09 -27.34
C ALA A 226 2.83 -19.63 -27.79
N ARG A 227 1.66 -19.22 -28.28
CA ARG A 227 1.43 -17.83 -28.72
C ARG A 227 1.46 -16.83 -27.57
N ALA A 228 0.92 -17.19 -26.41
CA ALA A 228 1.06 -16.39 -25.19
C ALA A 228 2.53 -16.26 -24.75
N ALA A 229 3.33 -17.32 -24.92
CA ALA A 229 4.76 -17.31 -24.62
C ALA A 229 5.54 -16.41 -25.59
N GLU A 230 5.16 -16.34 -26.86
CA GLU A 230 5.75 -15.39 -27.82
C GLU A 230 5.61 -13.94 -27.33
N LEU A 231 4.43 -13.54 -26.82
CA LEU A 231 4.28 -12.20 -26.23
C LEU A 231 5.12 -12.03 -24.96
N LYS A 232 5.20 -13.05 -24.09
CA LYS A 232 6.06 -13.00 -22.90
C LYS A 232 7.51 -12.73 -23.28
N PHE A 233 8.06 -13.47 -24.23
CA PHE A 233 9.45 -13.30 -24.68
C PHE A 233 9.64 -11.94 -25.34
N PHE A 234 8.67 -11.48 -26.14
CA PHE A 234 8.71 -10.14 -26.72
C PHE A 234 8.79 -9.04 -25.64
N LEU A 235 8.00 -9.14 -24.58
CA LEU A 235 7.96 -8.15 -23.49
C LEU A 235 9.19 -8.15 -22.59
N GLU A 236 9.90 -9.28 -22.49
CA GLU A 236 11.10 -9.45 -21.66
C GLU A 236 12.41 -9.25 -22.43
N GLU A 237 12.36 -9.18 -23.76
CA GLU A 237 13.51 -8.88 -24.61
C GLU A 237 13.97 -7.43 -24.41
N SER A 238 15.25 -7.23 -24.14
CA SER A 238 15.80 -5.89 -23.84
C SER A 238 15.64 -4.91 -24.99
N ASP A 239 15.75 -5.40 -26.22
CA ASP A 239 15.65 -4.58 -27.43
C ASP A 239 14.26 -3.95 -27.62
N ASN A 240 13.23 -4.56 -27.03
CA ASN A 240 11.85 -4.04 -27.11
C ASN A 240 11.52 -3.08 -25.97
N TYR A 241 12.27 -3.12 -24.86
CA TYR A 241 11.98 -2.33 -23.66
C TYR A 241 11.93 -0.83 -23.94
N ASP A 242 12.87 -0.30 -24.71
CA ASP A 242 12.93 1.14 -25.02
C ASP A 242 11.67 1.61 -25.75
N THR A 243 11.18 0.82 -26.69
CA THR A 243 9.95 1.13 -27.43
C THR A 243 8.73 1.08 -26.51
N LEU A 244 8.62 0.02 -25.69
CA LEU A 244 7.53 -0.14 -24.72
C LEU A 244 7.52 0.99 -23.68
N SER A 245 8.69 1.38 -23.20
CA SER A 245 8.89 2.50 -22.27
C SER A 245 8.44 3.83 -22.90
N VAL A 246 8.81 4.11 -24.15
CA VAL A 246 8.35 5.31 -24.85
C VAL A 246 6.82 5.34 -24.98
N VAL A 247 6.19 4.21 -25.36
CA VAL A 247 4.73 4.12 -25.48
C VAL A 247 4.04 4.32 -24.13
N PHE A 248 4.54 3.67 -23.08
CA PHE A 248 4.02 3.78 -21.73
C PHE A 248 4.14 5.21 -21.19
N ASN A 249 5.33 5.81 -21.30
CA ASN A 249 5.66 7.10 -20.68
C ASN A 249 4.94 8.29 -21.33
N ARG A 250 4.43 8.15 -22.56
CA ARG A 250 3.59 9.17 -23.22
C ARG A 250 2.29 9.46 -22.47
N SER A 251 1.85 8.56 -21.59
CA SER A 251 0.63 8.72 -20.81
C SER A 251 0.70 9.84 -19.76
N SER A 252 1.90 10.18 -19.29
CA SER A 252 2.11 11.14 -18.18
C SER A 252 3.55 11.65 -18.11
N ARG A 253 3.71 12.92 -17.73
CA ARG A 253 5.03 13.52 -17.47
C ARG A 253 5.78 12.88 -16.30
N PHE A 254 5.08 12.23 -15.37
CA PHE A 254 5.67 11.62 -14.17
C PHE A 254 5.83 10.10 -14.26
N ALA A 255 5.04 9.44 -15.11
CA ALA A 255 5.08 7.99 -15.25
C ALA A 255 6.37 7.57 -15.96
N ARG A 256 7.22 6.79 -15.29
CA ARG A 256 8.37 6.15 -15.93
C ARG A 256 8.31 4.65 -15.71
N LEU A 257 8.14 3.90 -16.80
CA LEU A 257 8.25 2.44 -16.79
C LEU A 257 9.62 2.03 -16.25
N GLN A 258 9.63 1.09 -15.32
CA GLN A 258 10.83 0.53 -14.69
C GLN A 258 11.05 -0.93 -15.03
N GLY A 259 9.99 -1.67 -15.33
CA GLY A 259 10.08 -3.09 -15.64
C GLY A 259 8.73 -3.71 -15.95
N ILE A 260 8.79 -4.85 -16.63
CA ILE A 260 7.64 -5.69 -16.97
C ILE A 260 7.97 -7.10 -16.50
N LYS A 261 7.12 -7.68 -15.66
CA LYS A 261 7.26 -9.06 -15.19
C LYS A 261 6.08 -9.90 -15.65
N CYS A 262 6.36 -10.94 -16.43
CA CYS A 262 5.33 -11.78 -17.02
C CYS A 262 5.18 -13.11 -16.28
N SER A 263 3.94 -13.60 -16.12
CA SER A 263 3.63 -14.94 -15.64
C SER A 263 2.60 -15.61 -16.55
N LEU A 264 2.88 -16.83 -16.99
CA LEU A 264 2.00 -17.63 -17.84
C LEU A 264 1.15 -18.58 -16.99
N ALA A 265 -0.14 -18.69 -17.33
CA ALA A 265 -1.00 -19.77 -16.84
C ALA A 265 -1.83 -20.31 -18.02
N GLY A 266 -1.36 -21.42 -18.59
CA GLY A 266 -1.92 -21.96 -19.83
C GLY A 266 -1.77 -20.97 -20.99
N ARG A 267 -2.89 -20.59 -21.60
CA ARG A 267 -2.94 -19.61 -22.71
C ARG A 267 -3.20 -18.16 -22.27
N ASN A 268 -3.14 -17.90 -20.96
CA ASN A 268 -3.26 -16.55 -20.40
C ASN A 268 -1.88 -16.04 -19.96
N LEU A 269 -1.63 -14.75 -20.19
CA LEU A 269 -0.44 -14.05 -19.77
C LEU A 269 -0.80 -12.91 -18.81
N TYR A 270 -0.20 -12.92 -17.63
CA TYR A 270 -0.32 -11.90 -16.60
C TYR A 270 0.92 -11.01 -16.67
N VAL A 271 0.74 -9.73 -16.97
CA VAL A 271 1.85 -8.83 -17.31
C VAL A 271 1.94 -7.73 -16.26
N ARG A 272 2.83 -7.85 -15.27
CA ARG A 272 2.97 -6.88 -14.17
C ARG A 272 3.94 -5.77 -14.57
N PHE A 273 3.40 -4.59 -14.87
CA PHE A 273 4.18 -3.38 -15.12
C PHE A 273 4.55 -2.71 -13.79
N SER A 274 5.79 -2.25 -13.64
CA SER A 274 6.27 -1.41 -12.55
C SER A 274 6.65 -0.03 -13.07
N CYS A 275 6.27 1.02 -12.35
CA CYS A 275 6.45 2.40 -12.81
C CYS A 275 6.61 3.37 -11.65
N SER A 276 7.48 4.36 -11.78
CA SER A 276 7.51 5.51 -10.86
C SER A 276 6.38 6.49 -11.17
N THR A 277 5.84 7.15 -10.15
CA THR A 277 4.59 7.93 -10.27
C THR A 277 4.71 9.35 -9.74
N GLY A 278 5.94 9.83 -9.54
CA GLY A 278 6.20 11.08 -8.82
C GLY A 278 5.64 11.01 -7.41
N ASP A 279 4.99 12.09 -6.97
CA ASP A 279 4.41 12.19 -5.63
C ASP A 279 2.99 11.63 -5.51
N ALA A 280 2.38 11.18 -6.61
CA ALA A 280 1.11 10.48 -6.57
C ALA A 280 1.33 9.01 -6.18
N MET A 281 0.36 8.42 -5.48
CA MET A 281 0.31 6.96 -5.30
C MET A 281 0.22 6.25 -6.68
N GLY A 282 -0.51 6.86 -7.62
CA GLY A 282 -0.27 6.68 -9.06
C GLY A 282 -1.08 5.60 -9.77
N MET A 283 -2.06 4.98 -9.12
CA MET A 283 -2.85 3.89 -9.72
C MET A 283 -3.56 4.23 -11.02
N ASN A 284 -4.15 5.42 -11.12
CA ASN A 284 -4.78 5.89 -12.38
C ASN A 284 -3.74 6.13 -13.47
N MET A 285 -2.60 6.72 -13.09
CA MET A 285 -1.50 7.03 -13.99
C MET A 285 -0.90 5.76 -14.61
N VAL A 286 -0.63 4.75 -13.78
CA VAL A 286 -0.05 3.47 -14.22
C VAL A 286 -1.05 2.74 -15.13
N SER A 287 -2.34 2.75 -14.79
CA SER A 287 -3.38 2.07 -15.60
C SER A 287 -3.49 2.67 -17.01
N LYS A 288 -3.39 3.99 -17.14
CA LYS A 288 -3.34 4.66 -18.45
C LYS A 288 -2.10 4.29 -19.25
N GLY A 289 -0.92 4.24 -18.62
CA GLY A 289 0.32 3.81 -19.27
C GLY A 289 0.25 2.38 -19.79
N VAL A 290 -0.33 1.47 -18.99
CA VAL A 290 -0.57 0.09 -19.42
C VAL A 290 -1.52 0.02 -20.61
N GLN A 291 -2.62 0.77 -20.60
CA GLN A 291 -3.57 0.78 -21.72
C GLN A 291 -2.89 1.16 -23.04
N ASN A 292 -2.07 2.21 -23.04
CA ASN A 292 -1.30 2.62 -24.22
C ASN A 292 -0.41 1.49 -24.75
N VAL A 293 0.25 0.73 -23.86
CA VAL A 293 1.10 -0.39 -24.25
C VAL A 293 0.25 -1.53 -24.84
N LEU A 294 -0.89 -1.86 -24.24
CA LEU A 294 -1.80 -2.88 -24.77
C LEU A 294 -2.31 -2.50 -26.17
N ASP A 295 -2.70 -1.24 -26.38
CA ASP A 295 -3.16 -0.74 -27.68
C ASP A 295 -2.05 -0.80 -28.73
N TYR A 296 -0.80 -0.50 -28.35
CA TYR A 296 0.36 -0.65 -29.21
C TYR A 296 0.62 -2.12 -29.60
N LEU A 297 0.54 -3.04 -28.62
CA LEU A 297 0.78 -4.46 -28.83
C LEU A 297 -0.22 -5.12 -29.78
N GLN A 298 -1.45 -4.60 -29.86
CA GLN A 298 -2.47 -5.09 -30.80
C GLN A 298 -2.01 -5.08 -32.27
N ASN A 299 -1.05 -4.22 -32.63
CA ASN A 299 -0.51 -4.20 -34.00
C ASN A 299 0.36 -5.43 -34.33
N GLY A 300 1.10 -5.97 -33.35
CA GLY A 300 1.96 -7.15 -33.51
C GLY A 300 1.31 -8.45 -33.04
N PHE A 301 0.27 -8.34 -32.22
CA PHE A 301 -0.47 -9.43 -31.63
C PHE A 301 -1.99 -9.19 -31.79
N PRO A 302 -2.51 -9.15 -33.04
CA PRO A 302 -3.93 -8.85 -33.29
C PRO A 302 -4.88 -9.95 -32.78
N ASP A 303 -4.33 -11.12 -32.45
CA ASP A 303 -5.00 -12.26 -31.82
C ASP A 303 -5.00 -12.19 -30.28
N MET A 304 -4.49 -11.09 -29.69
CA MET A 304 -4.48 -10.85 -28.25
C MET A 304 -5.85 -10.39 -27.75
N ASP A 305 -6.47 -11.21 -26.90
CA ASP A 305 -7.70 -10.88 -26.20
C ASP A 305 -7.36 -10.27 -24.82
N VAL A 306 -7.62 -8.97 -24.64
CA VAL A 306 -7.40 -8.27 -23.37
C VAL A 306 -8.58 -8.53 -22.44
N ILE A 307 -8.40 -9.47 -21.51
CA ILE A 307 -9.46 -9.90 -20.59
C ILE A 307 -9.74 -8.85 -19.52
N SER A 308 -8.70 -8.24 -18.97
CA SER A 308 -8.82 -7.20 -17.95
C SER A 308 -7.51 -6.42 -17.81
N ILE A 309 -7.63 -5.12 -17.55
CA ILE A 309 -6.50 -4.26 -17.17
C ILE A 309 -5.92 -4.60 -15.78
N SER A 310 -6.72 -5.26 -14.93
CA SER A 310 -6.34 -5.68 -13.58
C SER A 310 -6.69 -7.14 -13.36
N SER A 311 -5.65 -7.97 -13.30
CA SER A 311 -5.71 -9.43 -13.23
C SER A 311 -5.59 -9.99 -11.82
N ASN A 312 -5.60 -9.13 -10.81
CA ASN A 312 -5.15 -9.42 -9.44
C ASN A 312 -3.66 -9.79 -9.31
N PHE A 313 -2.84 -9.75 -10.37
CA PHE A 313 -1.38 -9.95 -10.27
C PHE A 313 -0.60 -8.66 -9.96
N CYS A 314 -1.29 -7.53 -9.72
CA CYS A 314 -0.66 -6.28 -9.30
C CYS A 314 0.09 -6.44 -7.97
N SER A 315 -0.48 -6.98 -6.88
CA SER A 315 -1.91 -7.11 -6.53
C SER A 315 -2.36 -5.83 -5.81
N ASP A 316 -3.63 -5.46 -5.82
CA ASP A 316 -4.11 -4.21 -5.20
C ASP A 316 -5.27 -4.44 -4.23
N LYS A 317 -5.10 -4.06 -2.96
CA LYS A 317 -6.04 -4.25 -1.85
C LYS A 317 -6.32 -5.74 -1.55
N LYS A 318 -5.36 -6.63 -1.84
CA LYS A 318 -5.45 -8.07 -1.56
C LYS A 318 -4.12 -8.60 -1.02
N PRO A 319 -4.13 -9.49 0.00
CA PRO A 319 -2.91 -10.09 0.48
C PRO A 319 -2.30 -10.97 -0.63
N ALA A 320 -1.08 -10.66 -1.05
CA ALA A 320 -0.44 -11.36 -2.17
C ALA A 320 1.08 -11.44 -2.02
N ALA A 321 1.63 -12.64 -2.24
CA ALA A 321 3.06 -12.92 -2.08
C ALA A 321 3.92 -12.12 -3.07
N VAL A 322 3.38 -11.82 -4.25
CA VAL A 322 4.09 -10.99 -5.24
C VAL A 322 4.45 -9.61 -4.68
N ASN A 323 3.58 -9.01 -3.85
CA ASN A 323 3.86 -7.70 -3.25
C ASN A 323 4.87 -7.82 -2.09
N TRP A 324 4.86 -8.93 -1.36
CA TRP A 324 5.86 -9.23 -0.34
C TRP A 324 7.27 -9.43 -0.93
N ILE A 325 7.37 -10.19 -2.03
CA ILE A 325 8.64 -10.61 -2.62
C ILE A 325 9.21 -9.54 -3.56
N GLU A 326 8.37 -9.00 -4.44
CA GLU A 326 8.80 -8.07 -5.49
C GLU A 326 8.66 -6.60 -5.05
N GLY A 327 7.91 -6.34 -3.98
CA GLY A 327 7.52 -4.99 -3.58
C GLY A 327 6.40 -4.41 -4.43
N ARG A 328 5.80 -3.32 -3.95
CA ARG A 328 4.78 -2.51 -4.63
C ARG A 328 4.64 -1.14 -3.97
N GLY A 329 4.66 -0.05 -4.74
CA GLY A 329 4.78 1.27 -4.16
C GLY A 329 6.20 1.46 -3.62
N LYS A 330 6.35 1.70 -2.32
CA LYS A 330 7.63 2.04 -1.69
C LYS A 330 8.08 0.92 -0.76
N SER A 331 9.29 0.44 -0.98
CA SER A 331 9.92 -0.56 -0.11
C SER A 331 10.92 0.11 0.81
N VAL A 332 10.69 0.05 2.11
CA VAL A 332 11.46 0.76 3.13
C VAL A 332 11.93 -0.22 4.20
N VAL A 333 13.18 -0.08 4.62
CA VAL A 333 13.68 -0.62 5.89
C VAL A 333 13.95 0.53 6.84
N CYS A 334 13.60 0.36 8.12
CA CYS A 334 13.88 1.33 9.17
C CYS A 334 14.44 0.60 10.38
N GLU A 335 15.49 1.14 11.00
CA GLU A 335 16.17 0.51 12.13
C GLU A 335 16.58 1.51 13.22
N ALA A 336 16.75 1.00 14.43
CA ALA A 336 17.27 1.74 15.57
C ALA A 336 18.03 0.81 16.53
N VAL A 337 18.96 1.39 17.29
CA VAL A 337 19.56 0.74 18.46
C VAL A 337 19.02 1.41 19.72
N ILE A 338 18.37 0.65 20.59
CA ILE A 338 17.77 1.12 21.84
C ILE A 338 18.67 0.73 23.01
N LYS A 339 19.12 1.73 23.77
CA LYS A 339 20.06 1.53 24.88
C LYS A 339 19.43 0.74 26.03
N GLU A 340 20.21 -0.07 26.71
CA GLU A 340 19.77 -0.91 27.85
C GLU A 340 18.94 -0.12 28.88
N ASP A 341 19.41 1.07 29.25
CA ASP A 341 18.78 1.87 30.28
C ASP A 341 17.45 2.46 29.81
N VAL A 342 17.31 2.77 28.51
CA VAL A 342 16.04 3.18 27.88
C VAL A 342 15.06 2.01 27.82
N VAL A 343 15.52 0.80 27.47
CA VAL A 343 14.67 -0.42 27.49
C VAL A 343 14.10 -0.63 28.91
N LYS A 344 14.91 -0.48 29.95
CA LYS A 344 14.46 -0.63 31.35
C LYS A 344 13.58 0.54 31.80
N LYS A 345 14.00 1.79 31.56
CA LYS A 345 13.34 2.99 32.10
C LYS A 345 12.10 3.40 31.30
N VAL A 346 12.13 3.36 29.98
CA VAL A 346 11.01 3.80 29.13
C VAL A 346 10.13 2.61 28.79
N LEU A 347 10.74 1.52 28.31
CA LEU A 347 10.01 0.35 27.79
C LEU A 347 9.60 -0.66 28.89
N LYS A 348 10.17 -0.53 30.09
CA LYS A 348 9.81 -1.32 31.29
C LYS A 348 9.94 -2.83 31.06
N THR A 349 10.96 -3.23 30.31
CA THR A 349 11.26 -4.64 29.99
C THR A 349 12.79 -4.85 29.91
N THR A 350 13.21 -5.98 29.37
CA THR A 350 14.62 -6.35 29.12
C THR A 350 14.84 -6.72 27.66
N VAL A 351 16.07 -6.56 27.16
CA VAL A 351 16.44 -6.91 25.77
C VAL A 351 16.20 -8.39 25.48
N SER A 352 16.60 -9.29 26.37
CA SER A 352 16.39 -10.74 26.20
C SER A 352 14.92 -11.11 26.01
N ALA A 353 14.04 -10.56 26.85
CA ALA A 353 12.60 -10.79 26.75
C ALA A 353 12.00 -10.27 25.44
N LEU A 354 12.49 -9.14 24.91
CA LEU A 354 12.05 -8.59 23.63
C LEU A 354 12.48 -9.46 22.45
N VAL A 355 13.75 -9.89 22.43
CA VAL A 355 14.28 -10.78 21.39
C VAL A 355 13.52 -12.11 21.40
N GLU A 356 13.39 -12.74 22.56
CA GLU A 356 12.65 -14.00 22.72
C GLU A 356 11.20 -13.86 22.26
N LEU A 357 10.50 -12.82 22.72
CA LEU A 357 9.12 -12.58 22.32
C LEU A 357 9.00 -12.34 20.81
N ASN A 358 9.91 -11.58 20.19
CA ASN A 358 9.88 -11.35 18.74
C ASN A 358 10.04 -12.65 17.96
N THR A 359 11.01 -13.49 18.34
CA THR A 359 11.21 -14.79 17.73
C THR A 359 10.00 -15.70 17.87
N ILE A 360 9.42 -15.79 19.06
CA ILE A 360 8.28 -16.69 19.32
C ILE A 360 6.99 -16.16 18.71
N LYS A 361 6.72 -14.86 18.81
CA LYS A 361 5.45 -14.25 18.36
C LYS A 361 5.49 -13.89 16.89
N ASN A 362 6.36 -12.96 16.50
CA ASN A 362 6.33 -12.33 15.19
C ASN A 362 6.92 -13.23 14.10
N LEU A 363 7.85 -14.14 14.45
CA LEU A 363 8.41 -15.11 13.52
C LEU A 363 7.69 -16.46 13.62
N ALA A 364 7.92 -17.21 14.69
CA ALA A 364 7.39 -18.58 14.82
C ALA A 364 5.86 -18.61 14.86
N GLY A 365 5.23 -17.70 15.62
CA GLY A 365 3.77 -17.59 15.70
C GLY A 365 3.13 -17.27 14.36
N SER A 366 3.67 -16.28 13.64
CA SER A 366 3.23 -15.95 12.28
C SER A 366 3.46 -17.08 11.28
N ALA A 367 4.56 -17.82 11.39
CA ALA A 367 4.82 -19.00 10.57
C ALA A 367 3.80 -20.12 10.83
N VAL A 368 3.50 -20.41 12.10
CA VAL A 368 2.46 -21.39 12.49
C VAL A 368 1.08 -20.96 11.98
N ALA A 369 0.79 -19.66 11.97
CA ALA A 369 -0.45 -19.11 11.42
C ALA A 369 -0.53 -19.12 9.88
N GLY A 370 0.56 -19.45 9.18
CA GLY A 370 0.63 -19.32 7.72
C GLY A 370 0.50 -17.87 7.23
N ALA A 371 0.98 -16.92 8.02
CA ALA A 371 0.83 -15.49 7.72
C ALA A 371 1.62 -15.09 6.46
N LEU A 372 0.97 -14.30 5.61
CA LEU A 372 1.58 -13.72 4.40
C LEU A 372 1.94 -12.26 4.66
N GLY A 373 3.24 -11.95 4.75
CA GLY A 373 3.75 -10.60 5.02
C GLY A 373 3.45 -10.05 6.44
N GLY A 374 2.81 -10.83 7.30
CA GLY A 374 2.41 -10.45 8.66
C GLY A 374 3.39 -10.92 9.75
N TYR A 375 4.67 -10.61 9.63
CA TYR A 375 5.72 -11.00 10.59
C TYR A 375 6.01 -9.86 11.59
N ASN A 376 4.95 -9.27 12.13
CA ASN A 376 4.98 -8.07 12.96
C ASN A 376 3.90 -8.12 14.05
N ALA A 377 3.89 -7.13 14.95
CA ALA A 377 2.92 -7.05 16.03
C ALA A 377 1.63 -6.33 15.64
N HIS A 378 1.73 -5.10 15.13
CA HIS A 378 0.58 -4.24 14.81
C HIS A 378 0.90 -3.16 13.77
N ALA A 379 1.74 -3.46 12.77
CA ALA A 379 2.07 -2.48 11.70
C ALA A 379 0.81 -1.88 11.07
N SER A 380 -0.24 -2.70 10.88
CA SER A 380 -1.56 -2.30 10.38
C SER A 380 -2.21 -1.17 11.18
N ASN A 381 -2.09 -1.14 12.51
CA ASN A 381 -2.70 -0.09 13.32
C ASN A 381 -2.06 1.26 13.05
N ILE A 382 -0.72 1.29 12.98
CA ILE A 382 0.03 2.52 12.73
C ILE A 382 -0.21 3.01 11.30
N VAL A 383 -0.09 2.12 10.30
CA VAL A 383 -0.33 2.43 8.89
C VAL A 383 -1.72 3.01 8.69
N THR A 384 -2.77 2.34 9.21
CA THR A 384 -4.16 2.81 9.08
C THR A 384 -4.36 4.18 9.69
N ALA A 385 -3.84 4.42 10.90
CA ALA A 385 -4.02 5.69 11.58
C ALA A 385 -3.36 6.86 10.83
N ILE A 386 -2.16 6.65 10.28
CA ILE A 386 -1.49 7.66 9.45
C ILE A 386 -2.21 7.83 8.11
N PHE A 387 -2.64 6.73 7.48
CA PHE A 387 -3.30 6.75 6.17
C PHE A 387 -4.58 7.58 6.21
N ILE A 388 -5.43 7.36 7.20
CA ILE A 388 -6.66 8.14 7.39
C ILE A 388 -6.34 9.61 7.66
N ALA A 389 -5.37 9.88 8.54
CA ALA A 389 -4.98 11.25 8.89
C ALA A 389 -4.43 12.03 7.68
N THR A 390 -3.73 11.35 6.77
CA THR A 390 -3.01 11.98 5.65
C THR A 390 -3.70 11.79 4.30
N GLY A 391 -4.94 11.29 4.27
CA GLY A 391 -5.75 11.18 3.04
C GLY A 391 -5.29 10.12 2.06
N GLN A 392 -4.61 9.08 2.55
CA GLN A 392 -4.28 7.89 1.77
C GLN A 392 -5.51 6.98 1.61
N ASP A 393 -5.39 5.92 0.82
CA ASP A 393 -6.45 4.92 0.65
C ASP A 393 -6.38 3.87 1.78
N PRO A 394 -7.32 3.84 2.75
CA PRO A 394 -7.23 2.94 3.89
C PRO A 394 -7.36 1.46 3.50
N ALA A 395 -7.94 1.14 2.34
CA ALA A 395 -8.03 -0.24 1.88
C ALA A 395 -6.67 -0.80 1.43
N GLN A 396 -5.72 0.07 1.09
CA GLN A 396 -4.34 -0.33 0.77
C GLN A 396 -3.53 -0.71 2.02
N ASN A 397 -4.08 -0.53 3.22
CA ASN A 397 -3.49 -1.07 4.45
C ASN A 397 -3.25 -2.59 4.38
N VAL A 398 -4.06 -3.33 3.61
CA VAL A 398 -3.89 -4.79 3.42
C VAL A 398 -2.46 -5.16 3.01
N GLU A 399 -1.84 -4.37 2.14
CA GLU A 399 -0.50 -4.64 1.61
C GLU A 399 0.53 -3.66 2.18
N SER A 400 0.13 -2.42 2.46
CA SER A 400 1.00 -1.41 3.06
C SER A 400 1.40 -1.75 4.49
N SER A 401 0.68 -2.66 5.16
CA SER A 401 1.03 -3.20 6.48
C SER A 401 1.87 -4.47 6.43
N HIS A 402 2.23 -4.97 5.23
CA HIS A 402 3.24 -6.02 5.12
C HIS A 402 4.52 -5.55 5.80
N CYS A 403 4.94 -6.27 6.82
CA CYS A 403 6.06 -5.89 7.67
C CYS A 403 6.66 -7.14 8.31
N ILE A 404 7.99 -7.20 8.30
CA ILE A 404 8.77 -8.10 9.17
C ILE A 404 9.52 -7.26 10.20
N THR A 405 9.31 -7.60 11.47
CA THR A 405 10.01 -6.99 12.61
C THR A 405 11.11 -7.91 13.09
N MET A 406 12.35 -7.43 13.09
CA MET A 406 13.51 -8.15 13.60
C MET A 406 14.04 -7.46 14.85
N MET A 407 14.49 -8.27 15.81
CA MET A 407 15.03 -7.81 17.09
C MET A 407 16.25 -8.65 17.43
N GLU A 408 17.37 -7.99 17.69
CA GLU A 408 18.64 -8.63 18.01
C GLU A 408 19.30 -7.96 19.21
N ALA A 409 19.96 -8.78 20.04
CA ALA A 409 20.74 -8.26 21.16
C ALA A 409 22.12 -7.84 20.63
N VAL A 410 22.49 -6.58 20.81
CA VAL A 410 23.77 -6.02 20.35
C VAL A 410 24.58 -5.50 21.54
N ASN A 411 25.81 -5.06 21.31
CA ASN A 411 26.71 -4.53 22.35
C ASN A 411 26.85 -5.49 23.55
N LYS A 412 27.16 -6.76 23.27
CA LYS A 412 27.26 -7.86 24.25
C LYS A 412 25.95 -8.13 25.01
N GLY A 413 24.82 -7.91 24.34
CA GLY A 413 23.49 -8.21 24.87
C GLY A 413 22.87 -7.10 25.72
N LYS A 414 23.51 -5.92 25.79
CA LYS A 414 23.02 -4.78 26.57
C LYS A 414 21.95 -4.00 25.83
N ASP A 415 22.18 -3.75 24.56
CA ASP A 415 21.31 -2.90 23.74
C ASP A 415 20.49 -3.76 22.78
N LEU A 416 19.38 -3.20 22.32
CA LEU A 416 18.48 -3.84 21.37
C LEU A 416 18.65 -3.19 20.00
N HIS A 417 19.10 -3.94 18.99
CA HIS A 417 18.82 -3.57 17.61
C HIS A 417 17.41 -4.02 17.25
N ILE A 418 16.65 -3.11 16.64
CA ILE A 418 15.31 -3.38 16.13
C ILE A 418 15.23 -2.84 14.71
N SER A 419 14.60 -3.60 13.81
CA SER A 419 14.28 -3.14 12.48
C SER A 419 12.89 -3.58 12.03
N VAL A 420 12.32 -2.81 11.11
CA VAL A 420 11.13 -3.16 10.35
C VAL A 420 11.44 -3.05 8.87
N THR A 421 11.02 -4.05 8.09
CA THR A 421 11.09 -4.01 6.63
C THR A 421 9.69 -4.11 6.05
N MET A 422 9.30 -3.07 5.32
CA MET A 422 7.97 -2.90 4.74
C MET A 422 8.10 -2.81 3.22
N PRO A 423 7.91 -3.91 2.47
CA PRO A 423 8.22 -3.96 1.05
C PRO A 423 7.16 -3.30 0.16
N SER A 424 5.97 -2.98 0.68
CA SER A 424 4.84 -2.61 -0.15
C SER A 424 4.02 -1.41 0.36
N ILE A 425 4.66 -0.33 0.82
CA ILE A 425 3.96 0.88 1.30
C ILE A 425 3.41 1.68 0.11
N GLU A 426 2.09 1.79 0.03
CA GLU A 426 1.39 2.51 -1.05
C GLU A 426 0.93 3.88 -0.56
N VAL A 427 1.76 4.89 -0.79
CA VAL A 427 1.45 6.27 -0.39
C VAL A 427 1.71 7.28 -1.50
N GLY A 428 0.97 8.38 -1.42
CA GLY A 428 1.15 9.58 -2.23
C GLY A 428 0.81 10.85 -1.44
N THR A 429 1.28 11.98 -1.92
CA THR A 429 1.05 13.31 -1.32
C THR A 429 0.28 14.24 -2.25
N VAL A 430 -0.15 13.71 -3.39
CA VAL A 430 -0.99 14.36 -4.41
C VAL A 430 -2.08 13.39 -4.89
N GLY A 431 -3.30 13.90 -5.02
CA GLY A 431 -4.47 13.19 -5.56
C GLY A 431 -5.22 12.38 -4.52
N GLY A 432 -6.47 12.01 -4.85
CA GLY A 432 -7.35 11.32 -3.90
C GLY A 432 -7.65 12.18 -2.68
N GLY A 433 -7.67 11.58 -1.48
CA GLY A 433 -8.00 12.27 -0.24
C GLY A 433 -6.96 13.28 0.25
N THR A 434 -5.75 13.33 -0.33
CA THR A 434 -4.66 14.18 0.16
C THR A 434 -4.93 15.68 -0.01
N GLN A 435 -5.90 16.03 -0.87
CA GLN A 435 -6.28 17.41 -1.16
C GLN A 435 -7.32 17.97 -0.17
N LEU A 436 -8.01 17.10 0.57
CA LEU A 436 -9.01 17.52 1.56
C LEU A 436 -8.32 18.31 2.67
N ALA A 437 -8.95 19.38 3.14
CA ALA A 437 -8.30 20.39 3.99
C ALA A 437 -7.63 19.78 5.24
N SER A 438 -8.32 18.91 5.97
CA SER A 438 -7.79 18.27 7.19
C SER A 438 -6.62 17.32 6.90
N GLN A 439 -6.74 16.51 5.85
CA GLN A 439 -5.70 15.57 5.42
C GLN A 439 -4.47 16.31 4.89
N SER A 440 -4.69 17.38 4.14
CA SER A 440 -3.65 18.26 3.63
C SER A 440 -2.89 18.94 4.77
N ALA A 441 -3.56 19.37 5.84
CA ALA A 441 -2.91 19.94 7.02
C ALA A 441 -2.02 18.89 7.74
N CYS A 442 -2.46 17.63 7.81
CA CYS A 442 -1.65 16.55 8.38
C CYS A 442 -0.41 16.24 7.53
N LEU A 443 -0.50 16.30 6.20
CA LEU A 443 0.66 16.19 5.30
C LEU A 443 1.62 17.38 5.44
N ASP A 444 1.09 18.57 5.67
CA ASP A 444 1.87 19.80 5.88
C ASP A 444 2.64 19.75 7.20
N LEU A 445 2.03 19.23 8.27
CA LEU A 445 2.69 18.96 9.56
C LEU A 445 3.93 18.06 9.41
N LEU A 446 3.88 17.11 8.47
CA LEU A 446 4.98 16.22 8.15
C LEU A 446 5.99 16.82 7.16
N GLY A 447 5.70 18.01 6.60
CA GLY A 447 6.53 18.68 5.59
C GLY A 447 6.52 17.99 4.22
N VAL A 448 5.47 17.24 3.89
CA VAL A 448 5.38 16.43 2.65
C VAL A 448 4.14 16.76 1.81
N LYS A 449 3.42 17.84 2.09
CA LYS A 449 2.23 18.23 1.33
C LYS A 449 2.56 18.49 -0.15
N GLY A 450 1.75 17.93 -1.04
CA GLY A 450 1.81 18.22 -2.47
C GLY A 450 3.00 17.59 -3.19
N SER A 451 3.25 18.06 -4.41
CA SER A 451 4.35 17.60 -5.25
C SER A 451 5.65 18.32 -4.93
N CYS A 452 6.78 17.62 -4.99
CA CYS A 452 8.10 18.23 -4.99
C CYS A 452 8.52 18.56 -6.44
N PHE A 453 8.70 19.84 -6.75
CA PHE A 453 9.10 20.28 -8.08
C PHE A 453 10.56 19.98 -8.41
N GLU A 454 11.45 20.13 -7.43
CA GLU A 454 12.89 19.92 -7.62
C GLU A 454 13.25 18.44 -7.76
N SER A 455 12.55 17.57 -7.01
CA SER A 455 12.77 16.12 -7.02
C SER A 455 11.44 15.37 -6.96
N PRO A 456 10.75 15.17 -8.11
CA PRO A 456 9.47 14.48 -8.13
C PRO A 456 9.50 13.13 -7.39
N GLY A 457 8.49 12.91 -6.55
CA GLY A 457 8.36 11.74 -5.70
C GLY A 457 9.08 11.81 -4.36
N SER A 458 9.86 12.85 -4.08
CA SER A 458 10.61 12.96 -2.82
C SER A 458 9.67 13.10 -1.60
N ASN A 459 8.55 13.81 -1.72
CA ASN A 459 7.58 13.96 -0.65
C ASN A 459 6.90 12.63 -0.36
N ALA A 460 6.48 11.90 -1.39
CA ALA A 460 5.88 10.58 -1.21
C ALA A 460 6.89 9.57 -0.63
N ARG A 461 8.17 9.62 -1.05
CA ARG A 461 9.23 8.78 -0.50
C ARG A 461 9.46 9.09 0.99
N LEU A 462 9.50 10.37 1.36
CA LEU A 462 9.62 10.80 2.75
C LEU A 462 8.40 10.39 3.59
N LEU A 463 7.18 10.48 3.04
CA LEU A 463 5.99 9.98 3.74
C LEU A 463 6.11 8.48 4.04
N ALA A 464 6.60 7.67 3.10
CA ALA A 464 6.79 6.23 3.34
C ALA A 464 7.86 5.93 4.40
N THR A 465 8.94 6.71 4.46
CA THR A 465 9.95 6.53 5.51
C THR A 465 9.42 6.93 6.88
N ILE A 466 8.63 8.01 6.97
CA ILE A 466 7.91 8.40 8.19
C ILE A 466 6.94 7.30 8.64
N VAL A 467 6.17 6.72 7.72
CA VAL A 467 5.27 5.58 8.03
C VAL A 467 6.06 4.41 8.60
N ALA A 468 7.17 4.00 7.97
CA ALA A 468 8.02 2.91 8.46
C ALA A 468 8.65 3.23 9.83
N GLY A 469 9.12 4.47 10.05
CA GLY A 469 9.64 4.92 11.33
C GLY A 469 8.59 4.93 12.45
N ALA A 470 7.36 5.35 12.14
CA ALA A 470 6.26 5.28 13.09
C ALA A 470 5.85 3.82 13.39
N VAL A 471 5.89 2.93 12.39
CA VAL A 471 5.68 1.49 12.59
C VAL A 471 6.75 0.92 13.52
N LEU A 472 8.03 1.23 13.30
CA LEU A 472 9.13 0.82 14.19
C LEU A 472 8.89 1.25 15.63
N ALA A 473 8.48 2.51 15.85
CA ALA A 473 8.12 3.03 17.17
C ALA A 473 6.95 2.26 17.80
N GLY A 474 5.90 2.03 17.02
CA GLY A 474 4.73 1.26 17.43
C GLY A 474 5.12 -0.17 17.84
N GLU A 475 5.87 -0.87 17.00
CA GLU A 475 6.34 -2.25 17.24
C GLU A 475 7.16 -2.33 18.53
N LEU A 476 8.13 -1.44 18.71
CA LEU A 476 8.96 -1.37 19.91
C LEU A 476 8.12 -1.24 21.19
N SER A 477 7.13 -0.35 21.18
CA SER A 477 6.30 -0.07 22.35
C SER A 477 5.33 -1.20 22.67
N LEU A 478 4.65 -1.76 21.67
CA LEU A 478 3.69 -2.85 21.86
C LEU A 478 4.40 -4.14 22.30
N MET A 479 5.50 -4.51 21.64
CA MET A 479 6.28 -5.68 22.02
C MET A 479 6.82 -5.56 23.45
N SER A 480 7.21 -4.34 23.86
CA SER A 480 7.62 -4.08 25.24
C SER A 480 6.49 -4.22 26.25
N ALA A 481 5.29 -3.73 25.92
CA ALA A 481 4.11 -3.89 26.77
C ALA A 481 3.69 -5.37 26.90
N LEU A 482 3.83 -6.16 25.84
CA LEU A 482 3.58 -7.61 25.85
C LEU A 482 4.61 -8.35 26.69
N ALA A 483 5.91 -8.09 26.48
CA ALA A 483 7.00 -8.71 27.22
C ALA A 483 6.91 -8.43 28.73
N ALA A 484 6.42 -7.25 29.12
CA ALA A 484 6.20 -6.88 30.52
C ALA A 484 4.84 -7.35 31.10
N GLY A 485 3.95 -7.95 30.30
CA GLY A 485 2.61 -8.34 30.74
C GLY A 485 1.65 -7.17 31.01
N HIS A 486 1.93 -5.99 30.45
CA HIS A 486 1.18 -4.75 30.71
C HIS A 486 -0.01 -4.50 29.78
N LEU A 487 -0.17 -5.28 28.71
CA LEU A 487 -1.16 -4.99 27.65
C LEU A 487 -2.59 -4.83 28.20
N VAL A 488 -3.08 -5.82 28.96
CA VAL A 488 -4.46 -5.83 29.49
C VAL A 488 -4.70 -4.63 30.40
N ARG A 489 -3.75 -4.29 31.28
CA ARG A 489 -3.88 -3.16 32.21
C ARG A 489 -3.96 -1.82 31.50
N SER A 490 -3.17 -1.65 30.43
CA SER A 490 -3.18 -0.42 29.63
C SER A 490 -4.49 -0.28 28.84
N HIS A 491 -4.95 -1.33 28.15
CA HIS A 491 -6.24 -1.28 27.45
C HIS A 491 -7.42 -1.03 28.41
N MET A 492 -7.42 -1.63 29.60
CA MET A 492 -8.47 -1.37 30.60
C MET A 492 -8.50 0.08 31.09
N LYS A 493 -7.35 0.77 31.12
CA LYS A 493 -7.26 2.17 31.59
C LYS A 493 -7.69 3.20 30.54
N TYR A 494 -7.35 2.97 29.26
CA TYR A 494 -7.54 3.99 28.21
C TYR A 494 -8.52 3.58 27.11
N ASN A 495 -8.82 2.29 26.92
CA ASN A 495 -9.71 1.80 25.87
C ASN A 495 -11.07 1.32 26.40
N ARG A 496 -11.33 1.45 27.71
CA ARG A 496 -12.66 1.34 28.30
C ARG A 496 -12.98 2.62 29.05
N SER A 497 -14.09 3.26 28.72
CA SER A 497 -14.57 4.40 29.49
C SER A 497 -14.91 3.95 30.92
N VAL A 498 -14.26 4.52 31.92
CA VAL A 498 -14.74 4.50 33.32
C VAL A 498 -15.92 5.48 33.51
N LYS A 499 -16.43 6.08 32.42
CA LYS A 499 -17.68 6.83 32.45
C LYS A 499 -18.81 5.83 32.66
N ASP A 500 -19.45 5.94 33.82
CA ASP A 500 -20.63 5.22 34.25
C ASP A 500 -21.65 5.12 33.10
N VAL A 501 -21.77 3.93 32.50
CA VAL A 501 -22.71 3.63 31.41
C VAL A 501 -24.16 3.66 31.92
N SER A 502 -24.36 3.80 33.23
CA SER A 502 -25.65 3.92 33.91
C SER A 502 -26.42 5.24 33.65
N LYS A 503 -25.80 6.24 33.01
CA LYS A 503 -26.45 7.54 32.72
C LYS A 503 -26.80 7.80 31.25
N VAL A 504 -26.54 6.86 30.34
CA VAL A 504 -26.86 7.02 28.90
C VAL A 504 -28.13 6.24 28.50
N ALA A 505 -28.70 5.47 29.44
CA ALA A 505 -29.99 4.80 29.29
C ALA A 505 -30.97 5.31 30.36
N SER A 506 -31.40 6.56 30.24
CA SER A 506 -32.54 7.12 30.97
C SER A 506 -33.13 8.28 30.20
#